data_AF-A0A962PF44-F1
#
_entry.id   AF-A0A962PF44-F1
#
_cell.length_a   1.000
_cell.length_b   1.000
_cell.length_c   1.000
_cell.angle_alpha   90.00
_cell.angle_beta   90.00
_cell.angle_gamma   90.00
#
_symmetry.space_group_name_H-M   'P 1'
#
loop_
_entity.id
_entity.type
_entity.pdbx_description
1 polymer ?
#
loop_
_entity_poly.entity_id
_entity_poly.type
_entity_poly.pdbx_seq_one_letter_code
_entity_poly.pdbx_strand_id
1 'polypeptide(L)'
;PVEINLEGVNQVHVNPKVGLNFAEALRSFLRQDPDIIMVGEIRDLETAEIAIKAAQTGHLVLSTLHTNSAAETITRMLNMGVPAFNLATSVTLVIAQRLARRLCKECAVPLEDVPRETLLKEGFTEELLAGATIKRAVGCSLCREGYKGRVGVYEVVRITPAIATLIMEEGNSLQIKEQARKEGFNDLRRSALLKVAQGLTSLEEANRITVD
;
A
#
# COMPACT_ATOMS: atom_id res chain seq x y z
N PRO A 1 -8.36 7.36 16.11
CA PRO A 1 -8.34 6.96 17.54
C PRO A 1 -7.44 5.73 17.69
N VAL A 2 -7.00 5.37 18.89
CA VAL A 2 -6.38 4.05 19.10
C VAL A 2 -7.45 2.98 18.86
N GLU A 3 -7.18 2.06 17.95
CA GLU A 3 -8.15 1.01 17.54
C GLU A 3 -8.01 -0.26 18.38
N ILE A 4 -6.78 -0.59 18.78
CA ILE A 4 -6.45 -1.79 19.55
C ILE A 4 -5.43 -1.40 20.62
N ASN A 5 -5.67 -1.81 21.85
CA ASN A 5 -4.71 -1.67 22.94
C ASN A 5 -3.64 -2.74 22.79
N LEU A 6 -2.38 -2.31 22.63
CA LEU A 6 -1.24 -3.18 22.41
C LEU A 6 -0.29 -3.08 23.60
N GLU A 7 -0.13 -4.19 24.31
CA GLU A 7 0.79 -4.27 25.43
C GLU A 7 2.23 -3.99 24.98
N GLY A 8 2.96 -3.20 25.76
CA GLY A 8 4.34 -2.80 25.45
C GLY A 8 4.46 -1.60 24.50
N VAL A 9 3.35 -1.03 24.00
CA VAL A 9 3.36 0.18 23.17
C VAL A 9 2.69 1.33 23.88
N ASN A 10 3.37 2.48 23.93
CA ASN A 10 2.80 3.71 24.46
C ASN A 10 1.87 4.35 23.42
N GLN A 11 0.56 4.32 23.67
CA GLN A 11 -0.45 4.78 22.71
C GLN A 11 -1.15 6.05 23.22
N VAL A 12 -1.20 7.09 22.39
CA VAL A 12 -1.85 8.37 22.72
C VAL A 12 -2.99 8.64 21.75
N HIS A 13 -4.18 8.91 22.29
CA HIS A 13 -5.30 9.39 21.50
C HIS A 13 -5.17 10.88 21.21
N VAL A 14 -5.35 11.29 19.96
CA VAL A 14 -5.57 12.71 19.64
C VAL A 14 -6.86 13.20 20.29
N ASN A 15 -6.80 14.38 20.91
CA ASN A 15 -7.93 15.07 21.50
C ASN A 15 -7.90 16.56 21.08
N PRO A 16 -8.46 16.88 19.90
CA PRO A 16 -8.45 18.25 19.38
C PRO A 16 -9.13 19.26 20.31
N LYS A 17 -10.10 18.83 21.14
CA LYS A 17 -10.84 19.72 22.06
C LYS A 17 -9.93 20.35 23.13
N VAL A 18 -8.81 19.71 23.45
CA VAL A 18 -7.83 20.21 24.43
C VAL A 18 -6.51 20.60 23.77
N GLY A 19 -6.48 20.71 22.44
CA GLY A 19 -5.28 21.05 21.66
C GLY A 19 -4.30 19.90 21.43
N LEU A 20 -4.60 18.67 21.88
CA LEU A 20 -3.75 17.50 21.65
C LEU A 20 -3.96 16.94 20.24
N ASN A 21 -3.23 17.49 19.27
CA ASN A 21 -3.25 17.05 17.87
C ASN A 21 -2.00 16.18 17.54
N PHE A 22 -1.87 15.76 16.28
CA PHE A 22 -0.75 14.93 15.84
C PHE A 22 0.61 15.63 15.99
N ALA A 23 0.72 16.89 15.58
CA ALA A 23 1.96 17.66 15.68
C ALA A 23 2.43 17.83 17.13
N GLU A 24 1.52 18.18 18.04
CA GLU A 24 1.83 18.33 19.47
C GLU A 24 2.23 17.01 20.13
N ALA A 25 1.49 15.93 19.86
CA ALA A 25 1.85 14.61 20.37
C ALA A 25 3.24 14.18 19.87
N LEU A 26 3.52 14.39 18.57
CA LEU A 26 4.78 14.02 17.95
C LEU A 26 5.97 14.82 18.48
N ARG A 27 5.79 16.14 18.72
CA ARG A 27 6.80 16.96 19.42
C ARG A 27 7.10 16.44 20.83
N SER A 28 6.09 15.93 21.53
CA SER A 28 6.28 15.33 22.85
C SER A 28 7.06 14.01 22.77
N PHE A 29 6.79 13.17 21.77
CA PHE A 29 7.48 11.89 21.59
C PHE A 29 8.98 12.06 21.41
N LEU A 30 9.43 13.09 20.70
CA LEU A 30 10.87 13.38 20.54
C LEU A 30 11.60 13.70 21.86
N ARG A 31 10.89 13.88 22.97
CA ARG A 31 11.44 14.05 24.33
C ARG A 31 11.20 12.84 25.24
N GLN A 32 10.82 11.70 24.66
CA GLN A 32 10.54 10.46 25.38
C GLN A 32 11.56 9.36 25.09
N ASP A 33 12.72 9.71 24.52
CA ASP A 33 13.74 8.76 24.08
C ASP A 33 13.14 7.62 23.22
N PRO A 34 12.38 7.94 22.15
CA PRO A 34 11.68 6.91 21.40
C PRO A 34 12.63 6.14 20.49
N ASP A 35 12.33 4.88 20.20
CA ASP A 35 12.99 4.13 19.11
C ASP A 35 12.12 4.10 17.83
N ILE A 36 10.82 3.86 18.02
CA ILE A 36 9.83 3.69 16.96
C ILE A 36 8.65 4.62 17.22
N ILE A 37 8.23 5.34 16.19
CA ILE A 37 7.10 6.26 16.25
C ILE A 37 6.08 5.84 15.20
N MET A 38 4.83 5.63 15.61
CA MET A 38 3.71 5.43 14.70
C MET A 38 2.79 6.65 14.72
N VAL A 39 2.73 7.37 13.60
CA VAL A 39 1.76 8.44 13.37
C VAL A 39 0.55 7.81 12.65
N GLY A 40 -0.64 7.94 13.22
CA GLY A 40 -1.83 7.27 12.68
C GLY A 40 -2.08 7.61 11.20
N GLU A 41 -1.93 8.88 10.84
CA GLU A 41 -2.06 9.37 9.48
C GLU A 41 -1.35 10.73 9.33
N ILE A 42 -0.81 11.03 8.15
CA ILE A 42 -0.32 12.35 7.78
C ILE A 42 -1.36 13.02 6.88
N ARG A 43 -1.96 14.12 7.38
CA ARG A 43 -2.99 14.89 6.67
C ARG A 43 -2.54 16.28 6.23
N ASP A 44 -1.53 16.82 6.90
CA ASP A 44 -1.06 18.19 6.74
C ASP A 44 0.48 18.25 6.71
N LEU A 45 0.99 19.38 6.21
CA LEU A 45 2.42 19.62 6.06
C LEU A 45 3.14 19.64 7.41
N GLU A 46 2.53 20.22 8.45
CA GLU A 46 3.15 20.32 9.78
C GLU A 46 3.47 18.93 10.35
N THR A 47 2.50 18.02 10.32
CA THR A 47 2.69 16.64 10.77
C THR A 47 3.71 15.91 9.91
N ALA A 48 3.69 16.12 8.58
CA ALA A 48 4.64 15.51 7.66
C ALA A 48 6.09 15.96 7.96
N GLU A 49 6.31 17.26 8.17
CA GLU A 49 7.65 17.80 8.45
C GLU A 49 8.23 17.25 9.76
N ILE A 50 7.42 17.18 10.81
CA ILE A 50 7.90 16.67 12.10
C ILE A 50 8.20 15.17 11.99
N ALA A 51 7.36 14.40 11.29
CA ALA A 51 7.58 12.96 11.08
C ALA A 51 8.87 12.69 10.29
N ILE A 52 9.13 13.48 9.25
CA ILE A 52 10.36 13.40 8.47
C ILE A 52 11.58 13.79 9.30
N LYS A 53 11.52 14.89 10.06
CA LYS A 53 12.60 15.30 10.95
C LYS A 53 12.92 14.20 11.99
N ALA A 54 11.89 13.56 12.53
CA ALA A 54 12.06 12.41 13.43
C ALA A 54 12.78 11.24 12.73
N ALA A 55 12.40 10.92 11.49
CA ALA A 55 13.09 9.89 10.72
C ALA A 55 14.56 10.25 10.43
N GLN A 56 14.85 11.50 10.10
CA GLN A 56 16.22 12.00 9.85
C GLN A 56 17.11 11.96 11.09
N THR A 57 16.53 12.08 12.29
CA THR A 57 17.26 11.96 13.55
C THR A 57 17.47 10.51 14.01
N GLY A 58 17.11 9.52 13.17
CA GLY A 58 17.42 8.10 13.38
C GLY A 58 16.27 7.26 13.92
N HIS A 59 15.06 7.82 14.06
CA HIS A 59 13.90 7.08 14.53
C HIS A 59 13.23 6.29 13.40
N LEU A 60 12.71 5.10 13.70
CA LEU A 60 11.83 4.41 12.76
C LEU A 60 10.42 5.03 12.82
N VAL A 61 10.01 5.68 11.73
CA VAL A 61 8.68 6.31 11.65
C VAL A 61 7.76 5.53 10.74
N LEU A 62 6.60 5.13 11.27
CA LEU A 62 5.51 4.50 10.53
C LEU A 62 4.35 5.48 10.41
N SER A 63 3.77 5.62 9.23
CA SER A 63 2.58 6.45 9.04
C SER A 63 1.71 5.95 7.88
N THR A 64 0.50 6.49 7.79
CA THR A 64 -0.43 6.23 6.68
C THR A 64 -0.79 7.51 5.92
N LEU A 65 -1.04 7.37 4.62
CA LEU A 65 -1.57 8.40 3.75
C LEU A 65 -2.66 7.77 2.87
N HIS A 66 -3.63 8.58 2.44
CA HIS A 66 -4.67 8.16 1.51
C HIS A 66 -4.27 8.48 0.06
N THR A 67 -3.72 7.48 -0.63
CA THR A 67 -3.29 7.53 -2.03
C THR A 67 -3.62 6.22 -2.75
N ASN A 68 -3.55 6.19 -4.09
CA ASN A 68 -3.89 4.97 -4.84
C ASN A 68 -2.70 4.09 -5.17
N SER A 69 -1.47 4.61 -5.03
CA SER A 69 -0.24 3.87 -5.33
C SER A 69 0.95 4.36 -4.50
N ALA A 70 2.02 3.58 -4.50
CA ALA A 70 3.26 3.96 -3.85
C ALA A 70 3.85 5.24 -4.49
N ALA A 71 3.83 5.34 -5.82
CA ALA A 71 4.32 6.51 -6.54
C ALA A 71 3.47 7.77 -6.25
N GLU A 72 2.14 7.65 -6.22
CA GLU A 72 1.26 8.77 -5.87
C GLU A 72 1.50 9.28 -4.45
N THR A 73 1.89 8.41 -3.52
CA THR A 73 2.24 8.81 -2.15
C THR A 73 3.37 9.84 -2.13
N ILE A 74 4.41 9.63 -2.95
CA ILE A 74 5.51 10.58 -3.03
C ILE A 74 5.04 11.92 -3.61
N THR A 75 4.33 11.89 -4.74
CA THR A 75 3.79 13.13 -5.33
C THR A 75 2.80 13.85 -4.41
N ARG A 76 2.02 13.11 -3.61
CA ARG A 76 1.11 13.69 -2.62
C ARG A 76 1.89 14.44 -1.54
N MET A 77 3.01 13.90 -1.07
CA MET A 77 3.87 14.58 -0.10
C MET A 77 4.54 15.83 -0.69
N LEU A 78 5.03 15.76 -1.92
CA LEU A 78 5.52 16.94 -2.65
C LEU A 78 4.44 18.02 -2.76
N ASN A 79 3.23 17.64 -3.16
CA ASN A 79 2.08 18.55 -3.29
C ASN A 79 1.60 19.14 -1.95
N MET A 80 1.88 18.48 -0.82
CA MET A 80 1.64 19.06 0.51
C MET A 80 2.66 20.14 0.87
N GLY A 81 3.76 20.26 0.13
CA GLY A 81 4.85 21.21 0.37
C GLY A 81 6.07 20.59 1.05
N VAL A 82 6.15 19.26 1.16
CA VAL A 82 7.34 18.61 1.72
C VAL A 82 8.50 18.72 0.71
N PRO A 83 9.68 19.25 1.08
CA PRO A 83 10.82 19.35 0.18
C PRO A 83 11.26 18.00 -0.37
N ALA A 84 11.52 17.92 -1.68
CA ALA A 84 11.92 16.70 -2.38
C ALA A 84 13.14 16.00 -1.75
N PHE A 85 14.17 16.78 -1.39
CA PHE A 85 15.36 16.26 -0.73
C PHE A 85 15.04 15.50 0.57
N ASN A 86 14.10 16.00 1.36
CA ASN A 86 13.71 15.36 2.62
C ASN A 86 13.01 14.03 2.36
N LEU A 87 12.16 13.95 1.33
CA LEU A 87 11.51 12.69 0.95
C LEU A 87 12.52 11.67 0.45
N ALA A 88 13.40 12.08 -0.46
CA ALA A 88 14.41 11.21 -1.08
C ALA A 88 15.38 10.61 -0.05
N THR A 89 15.67 11.32 1.05
CA THR A 89 16.62 10.90 2.08
C THR A 89 15.99 10.19 3.27
N SER A 90 14.70 10.43 3.55
CA SER A 90 14.05 9.96 4.79
C SER A 90 13.06 8.82 4.57
N VAL A 91 12.43 8.73 3.38
CA VAL A 91 11.46 7.67 3.10
C VAL A 91 12.20 6.42 2.64
N THR A 92 12.04 5.31 3.36
CA THR A 92 12.70 4.04 3.01
C THR A 92 11.81 3.13 2.15
N LEU A 93 10.51 3.10 2.44
CA LEU A 93 9.56 2.15 1.89
C LEU A 93 8.16 2.76 1.86
N VAL A 94 7.46 2.56 0.76
CA VAL A 94 6.03 2.87 0.64
C VAL A 94 5.27 1.59 0.33
N ILE A 95 4.20 1.37 1.09
CA ILE A 95 3.26 0.26 0.87
C ILE A 95 1.91 0.85 0.46
N ALA A 96 1.48 0.59 -0.76
CA ALA A 96 0.09 0.76 -1.15
C ALA A 96 -0.63 -0.58 -1.06
N GLN A 97 -1.87 -0.57 -0.58
CA GLN A 97 -2.63 -1.81 -0.37
C GLN A 97 -4.09 -1.68 -0.74
N ARG A 98 -4.67 -2.81 -1.16
CA ARG A 98 -6.10 -3.02 -1.35
C ARG A 98 -6.52 -4.35 -0.74
N LEU A 99 -7.79 -4.46 -0.39
CA LEU A 99 -8.40 -5.72 0.07
C LEU A 99 -9.34 -6.24 -1.01
N ALA A 100 -9.03 -7.43 -1.53
CA ALA A 100 -9.93 -8.18 -2.40
C ALA A 100 -10.71 -9.22 -1.58
N ARG A 101 -11.91 -9.57 -2.03
CA ARG A 101 -12.67 -10.69 -1.46
C ARG A 101 -11.95 -12.01 -1.79
N ARG A 102 -11.81 -12.89 -0.80
CA ARG A 102 -11.18 -14.20 -1.02
C ARG A 102 -12.21 -15.19 -1.54
N LEU A 103 -11.86 -15.94 -2.59
CA LEU A 103 -12.72 -17.00 -3.12
C LEU A 103 -13.03 -18.04 -2.03
N CYS A 104 -14.28 -18.50 -2.00
CA CYS A 104 -14.72 -19.54 -1.09
C CYS A 104 -13.99 -20.85 -1.39
N LYS A 105 -13.40 -21.47 -0.36
CA LYS A 105 -12.67 -22.74 -0.51
C LYS A 105 -13.57 -23.92 -0.88
N GLU A 106 -14.85 -23.86 -0.52
CA GLU A 106 -15.80 -24.97 -0.68
C GLU A 106 -16.43 -25.01 -2.06
N CYS A 107 -16.67 -23.85 -2.69
CA CYS A 107 -17.44 -23.77 -3.92
C CYS A 107 -16.69 -23.18 -5.12
N ALA A 108 -15.50 -22.59 -4.95
CA ALA A 108 -14.80 -21.99 -6.10
C ALA A 108 -14.39 -23.06 -7.13
N VAL A 109 -14.75 -22.84 -8.39
CA VAL A 109 -14.51 -23.76 -9.51
C VAL A 109 -13.44 -23.21 -10.46
N PRO A 110 -12.72 -24.07 -11.20
CA PRO A 110 -11.81 -23.63 -12.26
C PRO A 110 -12.49 -22.67 -13.27
N LEU A 111 -11.73 -21.69 -13.74
CA LEU A 111 -12.14 -20.80 -14.83
C LEU A 111 -11.60 -21.35 -16.15
N GLU A 112 -12.46 -22.03 -16.92
CA GLU A 112 -12.07 -22.70 -18.17
C GLU A 112 -12.55 -21.96 -19.43
N ASP A 113 -13.50 -21.04 -19.28
CA ASP A 113 -14.24 -20.37 -20.34
C ASP A 113 -13.63 -19.02 -20.77
N VAL A 114 -12.49 -18.63 -20.21
CA VAL A 114 -11.77 -17.40 -20.60
C VAL A 114 -10.58 -17.73 -21.49
N PRO A 115 -10.54 -17.24 -22.75
CA PRO A 115 -9.42 -17.48 -23.64
C PRO A 115 -8.10 -16.98 -23.07
N ARG A 116 -7.02 -17.72 -23.33
CA ARG A 116 -5.65 -17.35 -22.91
C ARG A 116 -5.27 -15.95 -23.38
N GLU A 117 -5.64 -15.57 -24.60
CA GLU A 117 -5.38 -14.25 -25.16
C GLU A 117 -6.04 -13.13 -24.34
N THR A 118 -7.25 -13.35 -23.83
CA THR A 118 -7.94 -12.41 -22.93
C THR A 118 -7.16 -12.25 -21.62
N LEU A 119 -6.67 -13.35 -21.04
CA LEU A 119 -5.85 -13.28 -19.83
C LEU A 119 -4.53 -12.52 -20.08
N LEU A 120 -3.88 -12.70 -21.23
CA LEU A 120 -2.69 -11.92 -21.57
C LEU A 120 -3.01 -10.42 -21.70
N LYS A 121 -4.16 -10.06 -22.32
CA LYS A 121 -4.64 -8.66 -22.40
C LYS A 121 -4.94 -8.06 -21.03
N GLU A 122 -5.42 -8.86 -20.08
CA GLU A 122 -5.63 -8.44 -18.70
C GLU A 122 -4.32 -8.15 -17.93
N GLY A 123 -3.17 -8.58 -18.45
CA GLY A 123 -1.84 -8.33 -17.88
C GLY A 123 -1.17 -9.56 -17.26
N PHE A 124 -1.68 -10.77 -17.49
CA PHE A 124 -0.96 -11.99 -17.14
C PHE A 124 0.27 -12.16 -18.03
N THR A 125 1.34 -12.75 -17.50
CA THR A 125 2.49 -13.17 -18.33
C THR A 125 2.38 -14.65 -18.66
N GLU A 126 3.05 -15.07 -19.72
CA GLU A 126 3.08 -16.49 -20.12
C GLU A 126 3.60 -17.38 -18.99
N GLU A 127 4.65 -16.95 -18.26
CA GLU A 127 5.17 -17.73 -17.13
C GLU A 127 4.14 -17.85 -16.00
N LEU A 128 3.39 -16.77 -15.76
CA LEU A 128 2.36 -16.79 -14.72
C LEU A 128 1.23 -17.76 -15.08
N LEU A 129 0.82 -17.80 -16.35
CA LEU A 129 -0.24 -18.68 -16.82
C LEU A 129 0.17 -20.16 -16.86
N ALA A 130 1.45 -20.46 -17.07
CA ALA A 130 1.94 -21.84 -17.16
C ALA A 130 1.64 -22.68 -15.89
N GLY A 131 1.56 -22.04 -14.72
CA GLY A 131 1.24 -22.69 -13.44
C GLY A 131 -0.03 -22.15 -12.76
N ALA A 132 -0.87 -21.38 -13.47
CA ALA A 132 -2.00 -20.72 -12.86
C ALA A 132 -3.16 -21.69 -12.58
N THR A 133 -3.75 -21.58 -11.38
CA THR A 133 -4.99 -22.24 -10.97
C THR A 133 -6.10 -21.20 -10.84
N ILE A 134 -6.49 -20.60 -11.97
CA ILE A 134 -7.49 -19.53 -11.98
C ILE A 134 -8.87 -20.12 -11.68
N LYS A 135 -9.60 -19.46 -10.78
CA LYS A 135 -10.92 -19.88 -10.31
C LYS A 135 -11.93 -18.74 -10.38
N ARG A 136 -13.21 -19.10 -10.39
CA ARG A 136 -14.34 -18.16 -10.28
C ARG A 136 -15.24 -18.46 -9.08
N ALA A 137 -15.96 -17.43 -8.67
CA ALA A 137 -17.00 -17.52 -7.65
C ALA A 137 -18.28 -18.15 -8.24
N VAL A 138 -18.97 -18.99 -7.44
CA VAL A 138 -20.28 -19.57 -7.81
C VAL A 138 -21.33 -19.39 -6.71
N GLY A 139 -20.95 -19.53 -5.44
CA GLY A 139 -21.85 -19.40 -4.29
C GLY A 139 -22.26 -20.73 -3.66
N CYS A 140 -22.38 -20.73 -2.34
CA CYS A 140 -22.92 -21.83 -1.55
C CYS A 140 -23.43 -21.28 -0.20
N SER A 141 -23.99 -22.14 0.65
CA SER A 141 -24.51 -21.77 1.98
C SER A 141 -23.45 -21.28 2.97
N LEU A 142 -22.15 -21.52 2.70
CA LEU A 142 -21.05 -21.21 3.62
C LEU A 142 -20.35 -19.87 3.32
N CYS A 143 -20.76 -19.17 2.27
CA CYS A 143 -20.12 -17.96 1.77
C CYS A 143 -21.15 -16.90 1.34
N ARG A 144 -20.66 -15.71 0.99
CA ARG A 144 -21.48 -14.65 0.40
C ARG A 144 -21.08 -14.47 -1.05
N GLU A 145 -21.95 -14.85 -1.97
CA GLU A 145 -21.74 -14.72 -3.43
C GLU A 145 -20.44 -15.40 -3.92
N GLY A 146 -20.08 -16.53 -3.31
CA GLY A 146 -18.86 -17.27 -3.69
C GLY A 146 -17.57 -16.76 -3.03
N TYR A 147 -17.66 -15.81 -2.10
CA TYR A 147 -16.51 -15.27 -1.37
C TYR A 147 -16.63 -15.45 0.16
N LYS A 148 -15.49 -15.72 0.81
CA LYS A 148 -15.40 -15.84 2.28
C LYS A 148 -14.05 -15.33 2.77
N GLY A 149 -14.06 -14.22 3.51
CA GLY A 149 -12.86 -13.54 3.98
C GLY A 149 -12.26 -12.61 2.93
N ARG A 150 -11.04 -12.12 3.22
CA ARG A 150 -10.33 -11.15 2.37
C ARG A 150 -8.90 -11.60 2.12
N VAL A 151 -8.30 -11.08 1.06
CA VAL A 151 -6.88 -11.23 0.75
C VAL A 151 -6.28 -9.85 0.51
N GLY A 152 -5.11 -9.61 1.09
CA GLY A 152 -4.35 -8.38 0.86
C GLY A 152 -3.62 -8.42 -0.48
N VAL A 153 -3.73 -7.32 -1.22
CA VAL A 153 -2.97 -7.03 -2.43
C VAL A 153 -2.09 -5.83 -2.11
N TYR A 154 -0.78 -5.98 -2.35
CA TYR A 154 0.22 -5.03 -1.91
C TYR A 154 1.12 -4.62 -3.07
N GLU A 155 1.37 -3.33 -3.17
CA GLU A 155 2.49 -2.73 -3.88
C GLU A 155 3.49 -2.28 -2.82
N VAL A 156 4.69 -2.83 -2.84
CA VAL A 156 5.72 -2.60 -1.82
C VAL A 156 6.97 -2.09 -2.52
N VAL A 157 7.16 -0.77 -2.50
CA VAL A 157 8.23 -0.11 -3.23
C VAL A 157 9.24 0.44 -2.24
N ARG A 158 10.50 0.01 -2.36
CA ARG A 158 11.61 0.62 -1.63
C ARG A 158 12.06 1.86 -2.39
N ILE A 159 12.44 2.91 -1.65
CA ILE A 159 13.07 4.08 -2.26
C ILE A 159 14.53 3.73 -2.54
N THR A 160 14.79 3.30 -3.77
CA THR A 160 16.14 3.00 -4.26
C THR A 160 16.86 4.28 -4.69
N PRO A 161 18.19 4.26 -4.91
CA PRO A 161 18.91 5.44 -5.36
C PRO A 161 18.34 6.06 -6.65
N ALA A 162 17.88 5.25 -7.61
CA ALA A 162 17.30 5.76 -8.84
C ALA A 162 15.92 6.41 -8.61
N ILE A 163 15.09 5.80 -7.76
CA ILE A 163 13.81 6.42 -7.35
C ILE A 163 14.08 7.70 -6.56
N ALA A 164 15.04 7.72 -5.65
CA ALA A 164 15.43 8.92 -4.89
C ALA A 164 15.87 10.06 -5.81
N THR A 165 16.65 9.77 -6.86
CA THR A 165 16.99 10.77 -7.90
C THR A 165 15.76 11.33 -8.57
N LEU A 166 14.82 10.48 -9.01
CA LEU A 166 13.56 10.95 -9.61
C LEU A 166 12.75 11.82 -8.65
N ILE A 167 12.76 11.51 -7.35
CA ILE A 167 12.10 12.34 -6.33
C ILE A 167 12.77 13.71 -6.24
N MET A 168 14.11 13.76 -6.20
CA MET A 168 14.88 15.01 -6.15
C MET A 168 14.68 15.88 -7.39
N GLU A 169 14.47 15.27 -8.54
CA GLU A 169 14.14 15.93 -9.81
C GLU A 169 12.64 16.30 -9.92
N GLU A 170 11.85 16.07 -8.85
CA GLU A 170 10.40 16.28 -8.80
C GLU A 170 9.65 15.56 -9.93
N GLY A 171 10.12 14.35 -10.29
CA GLY A 171 9.50 13.48 -11.26
C GLY A 171 8.05 13.12 -10.89
N ASN A 172 7.20 13.00 -11.90
CA ASN A 172 5.80 12.68 -11.70
C ASN A 172 5.59 11.19 -11.32
N SER A 173 4.36 10.86 -10.90
CA SER A 173 4.03 9.51 -10.43
C SER A 173 4.20 8.43 -11.50
N LEU A 174 4.04 8.76 -12.79
CA LEU A 174 4.25 7.82 -13.88
C LEU A 174 5.74 7.45 -14.00
N GLN A 175 6.64 8.44 -13.96
CA GLN A 175 8.09 8.20 -14.03
C GLN A 175 8.57 7.33 -12.86
N ILE A 176 8.10 7.63 -11.63
CA ILE A 176 8.43 6.84 -10.44
C ILE A 176 7.89 5.41 -10.58
N LYS A 177 6.64 5.25 -11.04
CA LYS A 177 6.02 3.93 -11.26
C LYS A 177 6.77 3.12 -12.31
N GLU A 178 7.18 3.73 -13.41
CA GLU A 178 7.95 3.09 -14.47
C GLU A 178 9.32 2.62 -13.97
N GLN A 179 10.01 3.45 -13.20
CA GLN A 179 11.28 3.07 -12.58
C GLN A 179 11.10 1.93 -11.58
N ALA A 180 10.09 1.99 -10.72
CA ALA A 180 9.79 0.90 -9.79
C ALA A 180 9.49 -0.42 -10.52
N ARG A 181 8.72 -0.37 -11.61
CA ARG A 181 8.45 -1.53 -12.46
C ARG A 181 9.73 -2.09 -13.11
N LYS A 182 10.61 -1.22 -13.59
CA LYS A 182 11.91 -1.60 -14.18
C LYS A 182 12.81 -2.32 -13.17
N GLU A 183 12.74 -1.93 -11.90
CA GLU A 183 13.45 -2.56 -10.79
C GLU A 183 12.77 -3.84 -10.25
N GLY A 184 11.64 -4.23 -10.85
CA GLY A 184 10.94 -5.47 -10.51
C GLY A 184 9.97 -5.36 -9.34
N PHE A 185 9.63 -4.15 -8.89
CA PHE A 185 8.53 -3.98 -7.93
C PHE A 185 7.19 -4.22 -8.61
N ASN A 186 6.35 -5.06 -8.01
CA ASN A 186 4.99 -5.28 -8.47
C ASN A 186 4.11 -4.08 -8.09
N ASP A 187 3.35 -3.57 -9.04
CA ASP A 187 2.23 -2.68 -8.74
C ASP A 187 1.02 -3.47 -8.21
N LEU A 188 -0.03 -2.75 -7.79
CA LEU A 188 -1.26 -3.38 -7.27
C LEU A 188 -1.89 -4.32 -8.29
N ARG A 189 -1.87 -3.97 -9.59
CA ARG A 189 -2.45 -4.78 -10.65
C ARG A 189 -1.72 -6.11 -10.78
N ARG A 190 -0.40 -6.08 -10.92
CA ARG A 190 0.41 -7.30 -11.01
C ARG A 190 0.26 -8.16 -9.77
N SER A 191 0.29 -7.55 -8.57
CA SER A 191 0.06 -8.25 -7.31
C SER A 191 -1.33 -8.89 -7.24
N ALA A 192 -2.37 -8.24 -7.76
CA ALA A 192 -3.72 -8.81 -7.81
C ALA A 192 -3.78 -10.02 -8.76
N LEU A 193 -3.19 -9.92 -9.96
CA LEU A 193 -3.15 -11.02 -10.93
C LEU A 193 -2.36 -12.23 -10.41
N LEU A 194 -1.29 -12.01 -9.64
CA LEU A 194 -0.59 -13.08 -8.92
C LEU A 194 -1.54 -13.82 -7.96
N LYS A 195 -2.41 -13.11 -7.23
CA LYS A 195 -3.41 -13.74 -6.34
C LYS A 195 -4.50 -14.47 -7.13
N VAL A 196 -4.86 -13.98 -8.33
CA VAL A 196 -5.80 -14.67 -9.23
C VAL A 196 -5.19 -15.96 -9.76
N ALA A 197 -3.93 -15.92 -10.22
CA ALA A 197 -3.21 -17.10 -10.68
C ALA A 197 -3.06 -18.16 -9.58
N GLN A 198 -3.01 -17.76 -8.31
CA GLN A 198 -3.00 -18.66 -7.15
C GLN A 198 -4.39 -19.19 -6.76
N GLY A 199 -5.46 -18.76 -7.45
CA GLY A 199 -6.84 -19.14 -7.11
C GLY A 199 -7.34 -18.58 -5.77
N LEU A 200 -6.71 -17.51 -5.27
CA LEU A 200 -7.08 -16.89 -3.98
C LEU A 200 -8.21 -15.87 -4.12
N THR A 201 -8.27 -15.18 -5.25
CA THR A 201 -9.31 -14.22 -5.61
C THR A 201 -9.72 -14.43 -7.06
N SER A 202 -10.85 -13.87 -7.47
CA SER A 202 -11.32 -13.92 -8.85
C SER A 202 -10.69 -12.81 -9.70
N LEU A 203 -10.72 -12.98 -11.03
CA LEU A 203 -10.37 -11.94 -11.99
C LEU A 203 -11.27 -10.71 -11.84
N GLU A 204 -12.57 -10.92 -11.62
CA GLU A 204 -13.54 -9.86 -11.34
C GLU A 204 -13.12 -9.00 -10.14
N GLU A 205 -12.74 -9.63 -9.02
CA GLU A 205 -12.27 -8.89 -7.85
C GLU A 205 -10.98 -8.13 -8.12
N ALA A 206 -10.03 -8.74 -8.85
CA ALA A 206 -8.81 -8.05 -9.23
C ALA A 206 -9.12 -6.80 -10.06
N ASN A 207 -10.04 -6.88 -11.02
CA ASN A 207 -10.47 -5.74 -11.83
C ASN A 207 -11.11 -4.66 -10.94
N ARG A 208 -12.06 -5.04 -10.07
CA ARG A 208 -12.76 -4.11 -9.16
C ARG A 208 -11.83 -3.27 -8.28
N ILE A 209 -10.67 -3.81 -7.88
CA ILE A 209 -9.76 -3.10 -6.96
C ILE A 209 -8.54 -2.47 -7.65
N THR A 210 -8.31 -2.71 -8.94
CA THR A 210 -7.10 -2.26 -9.65
C THR A 210 -7.32 -1.61 -11.01
N VAL A 211 -8.53 -1.67 -11.56
CA VAL A 211 -8.88 -1.05 -12.84
C VAL A 211 -9.88 0.07 -12.53
N ASP A 212 -9.56 1.28 -12.97
CA ASP A 212 -10.46 2.43 -12.97
C ASP A 212 -11.39 2.39 -14.20
#